data_AF-A0A1I0RFT6-F1
#
_entry.id   AF-A0A1I0RFT6-F1
#
_cell.length_a   1.000
_cell.length_b   1.000
_cell.length_c   1.000
_cell.angle_alpha   90.00
_cell.angle_beta   90.00
_cell.angle_gamma   90.00
#
_symmetry.space_group_name_H-M   'P 1'
#
loop_
_entity.id
_entity.type
_entity.pdbx_description
1 polymer ?
#
loop_
_entity_poly.entity_id
_entity_poly.type
_entity_poly.pdbx_seq_one_letter_code
_entity_poly.pdbx_strand_id
1 'polypeptide(L)'
;MNFIDLFRFFLILIVPGMISAVIFGFIARLRQEPTIATTLIFDFWIFIIMITGLYFFKGIVNMPGLIASFECLSFTRRYALLSVFIGINLAIMSGFIYRLFFRCRWRRRKTS
;
A
#
# COMPACT_ATOMS: atom_id res chain seq x y z
N MET A 1 -4.79 3.35 25.69
CA MET A 1 -4.86 2.57 24.44
C MET A 1 -5.04 1.11 24.82
N ASN A 2 -6.17 0.49 24.46
CA ASN A 2 -6.43 -0.91 24.83
C ASN A 2 -5.74 -1.85 23.82
N PHE A 3 -5.50 -3.10 24.23
CA PHE A 3 -4.90 -4.13 23.37
C PHE A 3 -5.65 -4.30 22.02
N ILE A 4 -6.97 -4.18 22.06
CA ILE A 4 -7.86 -4.29 20.89
C ILE A 4 -7.60 -3.16 19.87
N ASP A 5 -7.33 -1.94 20.34
CA ASP A 5 -7.05 -0.80 19.46
C ASP A 5 -5.73 -1.00 18.72
N LEU A 6 -4.71 -1.47 19.46
CA LEU A 6 -3.39 -1.77 18.91
C LEU A 6 -3.48 -2.85 17.81
N PHE A 7 -4.27 -3.90 18.06
CA PHE A 7 -4.52 -4.96 17.08
C PHE A 7 -5.26 -4.44 15.83
N ARG A 8 -6.24 -3.54 15.99
CA ARG A 8 -6.95 -2.91 14.87
C ARG A 8 -6.02 -2.05 14.01
N PHE A 9 -5.15 -1.25 14.62
CA PHE A 9 -4.18 -0.45 13.89
C PHE A 9 -3.22 -1.32 13.09
N PHE A 10 -2.73 -2.40 13.72
CA PHE A 10 -1.84 -3.35 13.06
C PHE A 10 -2.50 -3.99 11.83
N LEU A 11 -3.77 -4.42 11.94
CA LEU A 11 -4.55 -4.93 10.82
C LEU A 11 -4.76 -3.90 9.72
N ILE A 12 -5.14 -2.66 10.07
CA ILE A 12 -5.34 -1.57 9.10
C ILE A 12 -4.05 -1.23 8.36
N LEU A 13 -2.90 -1.42 9.01
CA LEU A 13 -1.60 -1.14 8.42
C LEU A 13 -1.14 -2.26 7.48
N ILE A 14 -1.41 -3.53 7.80
CA ILE A 14 -0.85 -4.69 7.05
C ILE A 14 -1.79 -5.25 5.98
N VAL A 15 -3.11 -5.21 6.22
CA VAL A 15 -4.11 -5.74 5.28
C VAL A 15 -4.02 -5.08 3.90
N PRO A 16 -3.84 -3.74 3.78
CA PRO A 16 -3.75 -3.09 2.48
C PRO A 16 -2.55 -3.55 1.64
N GLY A 17 -1.37 -3.74 2.23
CA GLY A 17 -0.18 -4.21 1.53
C GLY A 17 -0.29 -5.67 1.11
N MET A 18 -0.95 -6.52 1.92
CA MET A 18 -1.30 -7.89 1.50
C MET A 18 -2.15 -7.89 0.24
N ILE A 19 -3.24 -7.11 0.24
CA ILE A 19 -4.12 -6.98 -0.93
C ILE A 19 -3.33 -6.45 -2.15
N SER A 20 -2.49 -5.45 -1.93
CA SER A 20 -1.70 -4.81 -3.00
C SER A 20 -0.67 -5.76 -3.60
N ALA A 21 0.03 -6.55 -2.78
CA ALA A 21 1.02 -7.52 -3.25
C ALA A 21 0.38 -8.63 -4.10
N VAL A 22 -0.82 -9.10 -3.70
CA VAL A 22 -1.59 -10.08 -4.47
C VAL A 22 -1.99 -9.50 -5.83
N ILE A 23 -2.53 -8.28 -5.86
CA ILE A 23 -2.92 -7.60 -7.11
C ILE A 23 -1.69 -7.37 -7.99
N PHE A 24 -0.57 -6.96 -7.42
CA PHE A 24 0.68 -6.79 -8.14
C PHE A 24 1.13 -8.10 -8.79
N GLY A 25 1.13 -9.22 -8.07
CA GLY A 25 1.48 -10.53 -8.62
C GLY A 25 0.58 -10.94 -9.78
N PHE A 26 -0.73 -10.73 -9.63
CA PHE A 26 -1.72 -10.98 -10.67
C PHE A 26 -1.48 -10.13 -11.93
N ILE A 27 -1.27 -8.83 -11.76
CA ILE A 27 -1.02 -7.91 -12.87
C ILE A 27 0.33 -8.20 -13.50
N ALA A 28 1.39 -8.33 -12.73
CA ALA A 28 2.73 -8.59 -13.28
C ALA A 28 2.86 -10.00 -13.90
N ARG A 29 1.84 -10.89 -13.74
CA ARG A 29 1.85 -12.31 -14.11
C ARG A 29 3.05 -13.04 -13.50
N LEU A 30 3.46 -12.65 -12.29
CA LEU A 30 4.44 -13.43 -11.55
C LEU A 30 3.73 -14.69 -11.03
N ARG A 31 4.33 -15.84 -11.31
CA ARG A 31 3.85 -17.14 -10.81
C ARG A 31 4.32 -17.44 -9.38
N GLN A 32 5.09 -16.52 -8.79
CA GLN A 32 5.60 -16.61 -7.43
C GLN A 32 4.60 -15.97 -6.46
N GLU A 33 4.47 -16.59 -5.29
CA GLU A 33 3.65 -16.06 -4.21
C GLU A 33 4.19 -14.70 -3.72
N PRO A 34 3.31 -13.80 -3.22
CA PRO A 34 3.74 -12.54 -2.66
C PRO A 34 4.68 -12.80 -1.47
N THR A 35 5.93 -12.40 -1.62
CA THR A 35 6.91 -12.48 -0.53
C THR A 35 6.58 -11.46 0.56
N ILE A 36 6.89 -11.79 1.81
CA ILE A 36 6.72 -10.88 2.96
C ILE A 36 7.37 -9.51 2.68
N ALA A 37 8.54 -9.51 2.03
CA ALA A 37 9.24 -8.30 1.65
C ALA A 37 8.43 -7.42 0.68
N THR A 38 7.81 -8.00 -0.36
CA THR A 38 6.97 -7.23 -1.29
C THR A 38 5.76 -6.63 -0.60
N THR A 39 5.16 -7.36 0.33
CA THR A 39 4.01 -6.89 1.13
C THR A 39 4.39 -5.69 1.98
N LEU A 40 5.50 -5.78 2.71
CA LEU A 40 6.01 -4.71 3.56
C LEU A 40 6.39 -3.46 2.76
N ILE A 41 6.93 -3.64 1.54
CA ILE A 41 7.25 -2.51 0.65
C ILE A 41 5.97 -1.76 0.26
N PHE A 42 4.92 -2.48 -0.13
CA PHE A 42 3.64 -1.84 -0.46
C PHE A 42 3.03 -1.15 0.76
N ASP A 43 3.05 -1.78 1.94
CA ASP A 43 2.57 -1.17 3.18
C ASP A 43 3.32 0.12 3.50
N PHE A 44 4.65 0.12 3.37
CA PHE A 44 5.47 1.29 3.62
C PHE A 44 5.13 2.44 2.68
N TRP A 45 4.95 2.17 1.39
CA TRP A 45 4.53 3.18 0.41
C TRP A 45 3.12 3.72 0.67
N ILE A 46 2.17 2.84 0.96
CA ILE A 46 0.80 3.22 1.33
C ILE A 46 0.85 4.12 2.57
N PHE A 47 1.62 3.75 3.59
CA PHE A 47 1.78 4.53 4.81
C PHE A 47 2.34 5.92 4.55
N ILE A 48 3.40 6.04 3.74
CA ILE A 48 3.98 7.34 3.35
C ILE A 48 2.95 8.21 2.64
N ILE A 49 2.23 7.67 1.66
CA ILE A 49 1.22 8.42 0.90
C ILE A 49 0.08 8.86 1.81
N MET A 50 -0.35 7.99 2.73
CA MET A 50 -1.41 8.31 3.68
C MET A 50 -0.98 9.41 4.65
N ILE A 51 0.24 9.36 5.21
CA ILE A 51 0.77 10.42 6.07
C ILE A 51 0.90 11.73 5.29
N THR A 52 1.44 11.68 4.08
CA THR A 52 1.58 12.86 3.21
C THR A 52 0.23 13.46 2.88
N GLY A 53 -0.77 12.62 2.59
CA GLY A 53 -2.15 13.03 2.38
C GLY A 53 -2.73 13.70 3.63
N LEU A 54 -2.56 13.11 4.81
CA LEU A 54 -3.03 13.72 6.05
C LEU A 54 -2.34 15.06 6.35
N TYR A 55 -1.04 15.17 6.05
CA TYR A 55 -0.29 16.41 6.18
C TYR A 55 -0.89 17.51 5.29
N PHE A 56 -1.15 17.23 4.01
CA PHE A 56 -1.74 18.20 3.09
C PHE A 56 -3.20 18.54 3.38
N PHE A 57 -4.05 17.55 3.67
CA PHE A 57 -5.49 17.76 3.81
C PHE A 57 -5.91 18.28 5.18
N LYS A 58 -5.17 17.94 6.24
CA LYS A 58 -5.53 18.25 7.63
C LYS A 58 -4.44 18.99 8.41
N GLY A 59 -3.26 19.23 7.83
CA GLY A 59 -2.16 19.90 8.52
C GLY A 59 -1.64 19.15 9.75
N ILE A 60 -1.96 17.86 9.89
CA ILE A 60 -1.55 17.07 11.05
C ILE A 60 -0.11 16.63 10.83
N VAL A 61 0.81 17.28 11.55
CA VAL A 61 2.26 17.03 11.48
C VAL A 61 2.75 16.08 12.57
N ASN A 62 1.94 15.86 13.60
CA ASN A 62 2.36 15.19 14.83
C ASN A 62 1.64 13.84 15.02
N MET A 63 2.38 12.81 15.45
CA MET A 63 1.85 11.48 15.80
C MET A 63 0.63 11.51 16.74
N PRO A 64 0.59 12.31 17.83
CA PRO A 64 -0.60 12.40 18.68
C PRO A 64 -1.85 12.92 17.96
N GLY A 65 -1.69 13.88 17.03
CA GLY A 65 -2.81 14.39 16.23
C GLY A 65 -3.34 13.37 15.21
N LEU A 66 -2.46 12.47 14.76
CA LEU A 66 -2.83 11.32 13.94
C LEU A 66 -3.70 10.36 14.75
N ILE A 67 -3.24 9.98 15.95
CA ILE A 67 -3.92 9.04 16.85
C ILE A 67 -5.27 9.59 17.30
N ALA A 68 -5.34 10.87 17.69
CA ALA A 68 -6.59 11.54 18.05
C ALA A 68 -7.60 11.58 16.88
N SER A 69 -7.13 11.69 15.64
CA SER A 69 -8.00 11.61 14.47
C SER A 69 -8.54 10.19 14.23
N PHE A 70 -7.78 9.16 14.59
CA PHE A 70 -8.19 7.75 14.47
C PHE A 70 -9.09 7.26 15.61
N GLU A 71 -9.16 7.94 16.75
CA GLU A 71 -10.19 7.64 17.76
C GLU A 71 -11.61 7.91 17.23
N CYS A 72 -11.73 8.73 16.19
CA CYS A 72 -12.99 8.93 15.50
C CYS A 72 -13.28 7.76 14.54
N LEU A 73 -14.22 6.89 14.90
CA LEU A 73 -14.61 5.68 14.13
C LEU A 73 -14.87 5.96 12.64
N SER A 74 -15.46 7.11 12.32
CA SER A 74 -15.75 7.54 10.95
C SER A 74 -14.47 7.79 10.14
N PHE A 75 -13.45 8.35 10.78
CA PHE A 75 -12.17 8.65 10.14
C PHE A 75 -11.38 7.37 9.85
N THR A 76 -11.38 6.42 10.78
CA THR A 76 -10.69 5.12 10.64
C THR A 76 -11.25 4.29 9.49
N ARG A 77 -12.56 4.30 9.29
CA ARG A 77 -13.21 3.60 8.17
C ARG A 77 -12.86 4.23 6.82
N ARG A 78 -12.87 5.57 6.74
CA ARG A 78 -12.47 6.31 5.52
C ARG A 78 -10.99 6.08 5.21
N TYR A 79 -10.14 6.11 6.23
CA TYR A 79 -8.70 5.85 6.10
C TYR A 79 -8.43 4.44 5.55
N ALA A 80 -9.09 3.41 6.10
CA ALA A 80 -8.92 2.03 5.64
C ALA A 80 -9.37 1.83 4.19
N LEU A 81 -10.47 2.48 3.77
CA LEU A 81 -10.88 2.44 2.36
C LEU A 81 -9.88 3.16 1.46
N LEU A 82 -9.36 4.31 1.90
CA LEU A 82 -8.38 5.09 1.13
C LEU A 82 -7.06 4.33 0.96
N SER A 83 -6.57 3.67 2.03
CA SER A 83 -5.31 2.93 2.00
C SER A 83 -5.39 1.75 1.05
N VAL A 84 -6.51 1.02 1.02
CA VAL A 84 -6.76 -0.04 0.04
C VAL A 84 -6.82 0.54 -1.38
N PHE A 85 -7.51 1.67 -1.59
CA PHE A 85 -7.58 2.30 -2.90
C PHE A 85 -6.20 2.72 -3.43
N ILE A 86 -5.38 3.36 -2.58
CA ILE A 86 -4.00 3.73 -2.92
C ILE A 86 -3.15 2.49 -3.21
N GLY A 87 -3.29 1.45 -2.40
CA GLY A 87 -2.61 0.18 -2.59
C GLY A 87 -2.90 -0.47 -3.94
N ILE A 88 -4.17 -0.50 -4.34
CA ILE A 88 -4.61 -0.99 -5.66
C ILE A 88 -3.94 -0.19 -6.78
N ASN A 89 -3.94 1.14 -6.68
CA ASN A 89 -3.32 2.01 -7.70
C ASN A 89 -1.81 1.76 -7.81
N LEU A 90 -1.10 1.65 -6.68
CA LEU A 90 0.33 1.33 -6.65
C LEU A 90 0.61 -0.06 -7.27
N ALA A 91 -0.21 -1.05 -6.94
CA ALA A 91 -0.09 -2.40 -7.49
C ALA A 91 -0.30 -2.43 -9.01
N ILE A 92 -1.26 -1.68 -9.52
CA ILE A 92 -1.50 -1.52 -10.96
C ILE A 92 -0.31 -0.86 -11.65
N MET A 93 0.15 0.28 -11.14
CA MET A 93 1.28 1.02 -11.71
C MET A 93 2.55 0.17 -11.74
N SER A 94 2.94 -0.41 -10.60
CA SER A 94 4.12 -1.26 -10.49
C SER A 94 4.02 -2.51 -11.35
N GLY A 95 2.86 -3.16 -11.41
CA GLY A 95 2.63 -4.33 -12.26
C GLY A 95 2.73 -4.01 -13.75
N PHE A 96 2.24 -2.83 -14.17
CA PHE A 96 2.35 -2.38 -15.55
C PHE A 96 3.80 -2.03 -15.92
N ILE A 97 4.52 -1.32 -15.03
CA ILE A 97 5.95 -1.01 -15.18
C ILE A 97 6.75 -2.31 -15.32
N TYR A 98 6.50 -3.31 -14.47
CA TYR A 98 7.18 -4.60 -14.53
C TYR A 98 6.96 -5.29 -15.89
N ARG A 99 5.71 -5.32 -16.39
CA ARG A 99 5.40 -5.87 -17.71
C ARG A 99 6.11 -5.12 -18.83
N LEU A 100 6.16 -3.79 -18.78
CA LEU A 100 6.86 -2.98 -19.78
C LEU A 100 8.37 -3.26 -19.77
N PHE A 101 9.01 -3.27 -18.61
CA PHE A 101 10.42 -3.58 -18.48
C PHE A 101 10.75 -4.99 -18.96
N PHE A 102 9.94 -5.99 -18.58
CA PHE A 102 10.13 -7.37 -19.04
C PHE A 102 10.00 -7.46 -20.57
N ARG A 103 9.00 -6.80 -21.16
CA ARG A 103 8.81 -6.77 -22.62
C ARG A 103 9.96 -6.07 -23.35
N CYS A 104 10.46 -4.96 -22.82
CA CYS A 104 11.61 -4.25 -23.36
C CYS A 104 12.91 -5.06 -23.26
N ARG A 105 13.15 -5.73 -22.12
CA ARG A 105 14.32 -6.60 -21.92
C ARG A 105 14.30 -7.80 -22.85
N TRP A 106 13.12 -8.38 -23.10
CA TRP A 106 12.96 -9.49 -24.03
C TRP A 106 13.24 -9.08 -25.48
N ARG A 107 12.81 -7.88 -25.90
CA ARG A 107 13.16 -7.35 -27.24
C ARG A 107 14.66 -7.16 -27.43
N ARG A 108 15.38 -6.60 -26.45
CA ARG A 108 16.84 -6.38 -26.57
C ARG A 108 17.64 -7.68 -26.72
N ARG A 109 17.18 -8.80 -26.14
CA ARG A 109 17.84 -10.11 -26.30
C ARG A 109 17.61 -10.78 -27.65
N LYS A 110 16.68 -10.31 -28.47
CA LYS A 110 16.34 -10.91 -29.78
C LYS A 110 17.07 -10.27 -30.96
N THR A 111 17.70 -9.11 -30.75
CA THR A 111 18.40 -8.31 -31.76
C THR A 111 19.93 -8.30 -31.59
N SER A 112 20.45 -9.12 -30.66
CA SER A 112 21.87 -9.40 -30.49
C SER A 112 22.12 -10.88 -30.73
#